data_AF-A0A2E1VWK7-F1
#
_entry.id   AF-A0A2E1VWK7-F1
#
_cell.length_a   1.000
_cell.length_b   1.000
_cell.length_c   1.000
_cell.angle_alpha   90.00
_cell.angle_beta   90.00
_cell.angle_gamma   90.00
#
_symmetry.space_group_name_H-M   'P 1'
#
loop_
_entity.id
_entity.type
_entity.pdbx_description
1 polymer ?
#
loop_
_entity_poly.entity_id
_entity_poly.type
_entity_poly.pdbx_seq_one_letter_code
_entity_poly.pdbx_strand_id
1 'polypeptide(L)'
;MSRYTPGRTRFTGKLLIAANLVPLYGVLVHDWAVFPLILLYWLENLILGALHLVRIGLMPAPEGVSRWGMVAGKAFMMPFFAIHYGGFCMVHGVFVFAMFNDGRDPFGHGFFPNIDALQAAIREYHLAVPLLALALSHVVSLIRHVVLAGERQAFTGGPALMMGGIYFRIVVLHIAILFGSFAVMALGSPLFALVLLIALKTAFDLNAHQREHEKAAALLEGRRDPESGSA
;
A
#
# COMPACT_ATOMS: atom_id res chain seq x y z
N MET A 1 9.19 -18.96 -20.09
CA MET A 1 8.54 -17.70 -20.54
C MET A 1 7.06 -17.77 -20.22
N SER A 2 6.61 -17.15 -19.13
CA SER A 2 5.19 -17.18 -18.71
C SER A 2 4.42 -16.09 -19.45
N ARG A 3 3.32 -16.44 -20.12
CA ARG A 3 2.36 -15.49 -20.67
C ARG A 3 1.78 -14.64 -19.54
N TYR A 4 1.58 -13.35 -19.77
CA TYR A 4 0.62 -12.57 -19.00
C TYR A 4 -0.71 -13.34 -19.06
N THR A 5 -1.18 -13.81 -17.91
CA THR A 5 -2.42 -14.60 -17.83
C THR A 5 -3.42 -13.75 -17.05
N PRO A 6 -4.47 -13.20 -17.71
CA PRO A 6 -5.51 -12.41 -17.06
C PRO A 6 -6.14 -13.10 -15.83
N GLY A 7 -6.06 -14.44 -15.76
CA GLY A 7 -6.50 -15.21 -14.59
C GLY A 7 -5.72 -14.92 -13.29
N ARG A 8 -4.42 -14.61 -13.36
CA ARG A 8 -3.59 -14.34 -12.16
C ARG A 8 -3.93 -13.00 -11.51
N THR A 9 -4.10 -11.95 -12.31
CA THR A 9 -4.49 -10.61 -11.84
C THR A 9 -5.92 -10.60 -11.30
N ARG A 10 -6.83 -11.36 -11.92
CA ARG A 10 -8.19 -11.56 -11.39
C ARG A 10 -8.19 -12.28 -10.03
N PHE A 11 -7.32 -13.26 -9.82
CA PHE A 11 -7.21 -13.95 -8.53
C PHE A 11 -6.72 -13.02 -7.42
N THR A 12 -5.62 -12.29 -7.65
CA THR A 12 -5.07 -11.39 -6.63
C THR A 12 -6.01 -10.21 -6.36
N GLY A 13 -6.74 -9.74 -7.36
CA GLY A 13 -7.83 -8.77 -7.18
C GLY A 13 -8.97 -9.31 -6.29
N LYS A 14 -9.40 -10.56 -6.48
CA LYS A 14 -10.39 -11.19 -5.59
C LYS A 14 -9.87 -11.34 -4.16
N LEU A 15 -8.60 -11.68 -3.98
CA LEU A 15 -7.98 -11.78 -2.66
C LEU A 15 -7.91 -10.41 -1.97
N LEU A 16 -7.62 -9.35 -2.72
CA LEU A 16 -7.65 -7.97 -2.23
C LEU A 16 -9.06 -7.56 -1.78
N ILE A 17 -10.08 -7.87 -2.57
CA ILE A 17 -11.48 -7.62 -2.19
C ILE A 17 -11.81 -8.39 -0.92
N ALA A 18 -11.51 -9.69 -0.86
CA ALA A 18 -11.76 -10.51 0.32
C ALA A 18 -11.06 -9.98 1.58
N ALA A 19 -9.81 -9.50 1.45
CA ALA A 19 -9.08 -8.88 2.56
C ALA A 19 -9.73 -7.58 3.02
N ASN A 20 -10.28 -6.77 2.11
CA ASN A 20 -11.03 -5.54 2.43
C ASN A 20 -12.44 -5.81 3.00
N LEU A 21 -12.99 -7.02 2.86
CA LEU A 21 -14.21 -7.39 3.57
C LEU A 21 -14.00 -7.59 5.07
N VAL A 22 -12.77 -7.87 5.51
CA VAL A 22 -12.45 -8.03 6.94
C VAL A 22 -12.66 -6.73 7.74
N PRO A 23 -12.12 -5.56 7.33
CA PRO A 23 -12.43 -4.31 8.02
C PRO A 23 -13.90 -3.91 7.90
N LEU A 24 -14.57 -4.21 6.77
CA LEU A 24 -16.01 -3.99 6.64
C LEU A 24 -16.81 -4.81 7.66
N TYR A 25 -16.44 -6.08 7.84
CA TYR A 25 -17.01 -6.93 8.89
C TYR A 25 -16.75 -6.36 10.29
N GLY A 26 -15.54 -5.82 10.55
CA GLY A 26 -15.22 -5.10 11.77
C GLY A 26 -16.17 -3.93 12.05
N VAL A 27 -16.46 -3.10 11.04
CA VAL A 27 -17.39 -1.97 11.17
C VAL A 27 -18.83 -2.42 11.37
N LEU A 28 -19.31 -3.41 10.61
CA LEU A 28 -20.73 -3.80 10.63
C LEU A 28 -21.12 -4.70 11.81
N VAL A 29 -20.19 -5.49 12.34
CA VAL A 29 -20.49 -6.53 13.35
C VAL A 29 -19.85 -6.21 14.70
N HIS A 30 -18.71 -5.53 14.70
CA HIS A 30 -18.01 -5.15 15.93
C HIS A 30 -18.05 -3.65 16.21
N ASP A 31 -18.92 -2.91 15.50
CA ASP A 31 -19.13 -1.48 15.65
C ASP A 31 -17.82 -0.68 15.72
N TRP A 32 -16.85 -1.05 14.87
CA TRP A 32 -15.55 -0.38 14.87
C TRP A 32 -15.70 1.13 14.73
N ALA A 33 -15.11 1.85 15.68
CA ALA A 33 -14.97 3.28 15.61
C ALA A 33 -14.10 3.70 14.41
N VAL A 34 -14.07 5.01 14.14
CA VAL A 34 -13.31 5.58 13.03
C VAL A 34 -11.80 5.32 13.19
N PHE A 35 -11.30 5.45 14.41
CA PHE A 35 -9.88 5.29 14.74
C PHE A 35 -9.29 3.91 14.36
N PRO A 36 -9.81 2.75 14.81
CA PRO A 36 -9.23 1.45 14.48
C PRO A 36 -9.19 1.17 12.99
N LEU A 37 -10.18 1.64 12.23
CA LEU A 37 -10.20 1.49 10.78
C LEU A 37 -9.07 2.31 10.12
N ILE A 38 -8.93 3.58 10.49
CA ILE A 38 -7.87 4.44 9.98
C ILE A 38 -6.49 3.91 10.38
N LEU A 39 -6.33 3.49 11.64
CA LEU A 39 -5.11 2.89 12.16
C LEU A 39 -4.71 1.64 11.37
N LEU A 40 -5.69 0.78 11.03
CA LEU A 40 -5.45 -0.40 10.21
C LEU A 40 -4.92 -0.03 8.81
N TYR A 41 -5.53 0.96 8.14
CA TYR A 41 -5.05 1.41 6.84
C TYR A 41 -3.71 2.12 6.89
N TRP A 42 -3.40 2.81 8.00
CA TRP A 42 -2.09 3.35 8.23
C TRP A 42 -1.03 2.24 8.37
N LEU A 43 -1.33 1.17 9.13
CA LEU A 43 -0.46 -0.01 9.26
C LEU A 43 -0.28 -0.73 7.91
N GLU A 44 -1.34 -0.82 7.10
CA GLU A 44 -1.26 -1.37 5.73
C GLU A 44 -0.23 -0.61 4.87
N ASN A 45 -0.17 0.72 4.97
CA ASN A 45 0.82 1.51 4.23
C ASN A 45 2.27 1.19 4.62
N LEU A 46 2.52 0.89 5.90
CA LEU A 46 3.84 0.47 6.36
C LEU A 46 4.22 -0.88 5.74
N ILE A 47 3.28 -1.83 5.68
CA ILE A 47 3.47 -3.12 5.01
C ILE A 47 3.78 -2.90 3.53
N LEU A 48 2.99 -2.07 2.84
CA LEU A 48 3.22 -1.76 1.42
C LEU A 48 4.60 -1.13 1.18
N GLY A 49 5.05 -0.24 2.07
CA GLY A 49 6.39 0.33 2.04
C GLY A 49 7.48 -0.74 2.19
N ALA A 50 7.35 -1.62 3.17
CA ALA A 50 8.28 -2.72 3.39
C ALA A 50 8.34 -3.67 2.17
N LEU A 51 7.19 -4.03 1.59
CA LEU A 51 7.13 -4.84 0.38
C LEU A 51 7.72 -4.12 -0.83
N HIS A 52 7.64 -2.80 -0.89
CA HIS A 52 8.27 -2.04 -1.96
C HIS A 52 9.80 -2.04 -1.86
N LEU A 53 10.37 -1.97 -0.65
CA LEU A 53 11.81 -2.17 -0.45
C LEU A 53 12.26 -3.52 -0.99
N VAL A 54 11.47 -4.57 -0.78
CA VAL A 54 11.72 -5.89 -1.37
C VAL A 54 11.69 -5.82 -2.90
N ARG A 55 10.72 -5.12 -3.49
CA ARG A 55 10.64 -4.94 -4.96
C ARG A 55 11.87 -4.21 -5.52
N ILE A 56 12.35 -3.15 -4.87
CA ILE A 56 13.58 -2.44 -5.26
C ILE A 56 14.77 -3.40 -5.19
N GLY A 57 14.86 -4.19 -4.11
CA GLY A 57 15.91 -5.22 -3.95
C GLY A 57 15.90 -6.27 -5.06
N LEU A 58 14.72 -6.69 -5.52
CA LEU A 58 14.53 -7.70 -6.57
C LEU A 58 14.65 -7.16 -8.00
N MET A 59 14.83 -5.85 -8.18
CA MET A 59 14.92 -5.23 -9.51
C MET A 59 16.13 -5.76 -10.30
N PRO A 60 15.96 -6.23 -11.55
CA PRO A 60 17.06 -6.64 -12.42
C PRO A 60 17.76 -5.43 -13.05
N ALA A 61 19.03 -5.58 -13.43
CA ALA A 61 19.80 -4.53 -14.08
C ALA A 61 19.13 -4.08 -15.40
N PRO A 62 18.91 -2.77 -15.61
CA PRO A 62 18.54 -2.25 -16.91
C PRO A 62 19.61 -2.58 -17.96
N GLU A 63 19.21 -2.69 -19.22
CA GLU A 63 20.15 -2.88 -20.33
C GLU A 63 21.15 -1.72 -20.39
N GLY A 64 22.43 -2.05 -20.61
CA GLY A 64 23.52 -1.05 -20.62
C GLY A 64 24.00 -0.60 -19.24
N VAL A 65 23.40 -1.04 -18.13
CA VAL A 65 23.85 -0.69 -16.77
C VAL A 65 24.75 -1.79 -16.20
N SER A 66 25.94 -1.41 -15.72
CA SER A 66 26.88 -2.35 -15.08
C SER A 66 26.33 -2.89 -13.75
N ARG A 67 26.77 -4.09 -13.35
CA ARG A 67 26.40 -4.70 -12.06
C ARG A 67 26.71 -3.78 -10.88
N TRP A 68 27.85 -3.09 -10.92
CA TRP A 68 28.26 -2.11 -9.90
C TRP A 68 27.40 -0.86 -9.90
N GLY A 69 27.04 -0.33 -11.08
CA GLY A 69 26.10 0.79 -11.21
C GLY A 69 24.73 0.45 -10.60
N MET A 70 24.24 -0.77 -10.81
CA MET A 70 23.02 -1.26 -10.17
C MET A 70 23.16 -1.35 -8.64
N VAL A 71 24.26 -1.91 -8.12
CA VAL A 71 24.48 -2.03 -6.68
C VAL A 71 24.51 -0.64 -6.03
N ALA A 72 25.25 0.30 -6.61
CA ALA A 72 25.30 1.69 -6.14
C ALA A 72 23.92 2.36 -6.18
N GLY A 73 23.17 2.19 -7.28
CA GLY A 73 21.81 2.71 -7.40
C GLY A 73 20.88 2.17 -6.32
N LYS A 74 20.91 0.87 -6.03
CA LYS A 74 20.13 0.25 -4.94
C LYS A 74 20.56 0.73 -3.57
N ALA A 75 21.87 0.83 -3.33
CA ALA A 75 22.44 1.29 -2.07
C ALA A 75 22.02 2.73 -1.74
N PHE A 76 21.74 3.56 -2.74
CA PHE A 76 21.18 4.89 -2.54
C PHE A 76 19.64 4.88 -2.44
N MET A 77 18.95 4.22 -3.38
CA MET A 77 17.49 4.25 -3.49
C MET A 77 16.76 3.60 -2.31
N MET A 78 17.26 2.48 -1.78
CA MET A 78 16.62 1.79 -0.66
C MET A 78 16.58 2.63 0.62
N PRO A 79 17.69 3.20 1.13
CA PRO A 79 17.63 4.07 2.30
C PRO A 79 16.91 5.39 2.01
N PHE A 80 17.08 5.99 0.82
CA PHE A 80 16.32 7.18 0.42
C PHE A 80 14.81 6.92 0.52
N PHE A 81 14.33 5.81 -0.05
CA PHE A 81 12.94 5.42 0.03
C PHE A 81 12.51 5.18 1.48
N ALA A 82 13.26 4.40 2.25
CA ALA A 82 12.92 4.08 3.63
C ALA A 82 12.76 5.34 4.49
N ILE A 83 13.68 6.32 4.34
CA ILE A 83 13.63 7.58 5.08
C ILE A 83 12.50 8.47 4.57
N HIS A 84 12.39 8.67 3.25
CA HIS A 84 11.41 9.60 2.68
C HIS A 84 9.98 9.09 2.82
N TYR A 85 9.72 7.85 2.39
CA TYR A 85 8.41 7.20 2.53
C TYR A 85 8.06 6.95 4.00
N GLY A 86 9.04 6.53 4.80
CA GLY A 86 8.87 6.37 6.25
C GLY A 86 8.53 7.70 6.94
N GLY A 87 9.16 8.80 6.54
CA GLY A 87 8.83 10.14 7.01
C GLY A 87 7.39 10.56 6.72
N PHE A 88 6.90 10.30 5.50
CA PHE A 88 5.49 10.52 5.17
C PHE A 88 4.54 9.65 6.00
N CYS A 89 4.87 8.36 6.19
CA CYS A 89 4.07 7.47 7.03
C CYS A 89 4.06 7.93 8.49
N MET A 90 5.18 8.45 8.99
CA MET A 90 5.30 8.96 10.35
C MET A 90 4.46 10.22 10.55
N VAL A 91 4.60 11.23 9.69
CA VAL A 91 3.78 12.46 9.74
C VAL A 91 2.30 12.11 9.67
N HIS A 92 1.93 11.18 8.80
CA HIS A 92 0.57 10.69 8.70
C HIS A 92 0.10 10.03 10.01
N GLY A 93 0.92 9.17 10.60
CA GLY A 93 0.62 8.53 11.87
C GLY A 93 0.35 9.55 12.97
N VAL A 94 1.16 10.62 13.02
CA VAL A 94 0.95 11.73 13.95
C VAL A 94 -0.45 12.32 13.76
N PHE A 95 -0.92 12.58 12.53
CA PHE A 95 -2.29 13.05 12.30
C PHE A 95 -3.35 12.06 12.73
N VAL A 96 -3.18 10.77 12.42
CA VAL A 96 -4.14 9.71 12.79
C VAL A 96 -4.34 9.68 14.30
N PHE A 97 -3.25 9.68 15.06
CA PHE A 97 -3.37 9.63 16.51
C PHE A 97 -3.75 10.99 17.12
N ALA A 98 -3.26 12.12 16.61
CA ALA A 98 -3.62 13.43 17.13
C ALA A 98 -5.11 13.77 16.94
N MET A 99 -5.74 13.25 15.88
CA MET A 99 -7.13 13.60 15.53
C MET A 99 -8.17 12.59 16.02
N PHE A 100 -7.83 11.29 16.09
CA PHE A 100 -8.82 10.24 16.38
C PHE A 100 -8.49 9.38 17.59
N ASN A 101 -7.35 9.59 18.24
CA ASN A 101 -7.06 8.86 19.46
C ASN A 101 -7.75 9.56 20.63
N ASP A 102 -8.59 8.83 21.37
CA ASP A 102 -9.39 9.32 22.50
C ASP A 102 -8.53 9.72 23.72
N GLY A 103 -7.58 10.65 23.55
CA GLY A 103 -6.72 11.18 24.60
C GLY A 103 -5.49 10.32 24.95
N ARG A 104 -5.19 9.26 24.19
CA ARG A 104 -3.97 8.46 24.40
C ARG A 104 -2.81 9.10 23.65
N ASP A 105 -1.61 9.00 24.21
CA ASP A 105 -0.40 9.52 23.59
C ASP A 105 0.49 8.35 23.13
N PRO A 106 0.37 7.92 21.86
CA PRO A 106 1.12 6.80 21.32
C PRO A 106 2.51 7.23 20.85
N PHE A 107 2.85 8.51 20.94
CA PHE A 107 4.20 9.02 20.70
C PHE A 107 4.92 9.36 22.02
N GLY A 108 4.16 9.43 23.13
CA GLY A 108 4.66 9.92 24.41
C GLY A 108 5.18 11.36 24.28
N HIS A 109 6.21 11.70 25.05
CA HIS A 109 6.90 12.99 24.91
C HIS A 109 7.78 13.11 23.64
N GLY A 110 7.74 12.14 22.72
CA GLY A 110 8.63 12.05 21.56
C GLY A 110 7.89 12.20 20.23
N PHE A 111 8.65 12.16 19.14
CA PHE A 111 8.12 12.18 17.76
C PHE A 111 7.99 10.78 17.13
N PHE A 112 8.54 9.76 17.80
CA PHE A 112 8.54 8.37 17.32
C PHE A 112 7.42 7.56 17.96
N PRO A 113 6.82 6.60 17.25
CA PRO A 113 5.77 5.75 17.81
C PRO A 113 6.31 4.96 19.00
N ASN A 114 5.62 5.05 20.14
CA ASN A 114 5.77 4.13 21.25
C ASN A 114 5.22 2.77 20.82
N ILE A 115 6.13 1.80 20.66
CA ILE A 115 5.80 0.46 20.20
C ILE A 115 4.83 -0.24 21.14
N ASP A 116 4.92 0.00 22.45
CA ASP A 116 4.02 -0.61 23.42
C ASP A 116 2.59 -0.06 23.29
N ALA A 117 2.45 1.25 23.06
CA ALA A 117 1.16 1.88 22.81
C ALA A 117 0.55 1.39 21.49
N LEU A 118 1.36 1.25 20.44
CA LEU A 118 0.90 0.71 19.16
C LEU A 118 0.45 -0.76 19.30
N GLN A 119 1.23 -1.58 20.02
CA GLN A 119 0.86 -2.98 20.29
C GLN A 119 -0.40 -3.08 21.14
N ALA A 120 -0.58 -2.19 22.14
CA ALA A 120 -1.79 -2.13 22.94
C ALA A 120 -3.01 -1.81 22.07
N ALA A 121 -2.92 -0.81 21.19
CA ALA A 121 -3.99 -0.48 20.25
C ALA A 121 -4.32 -1.65 19.32
N ILE A 122 -3.32 -2.33 18.76
CA ILE A 122 -3.55 -3.51 17.90
C ILE A 122 -4.27 -4.62 18.65
N ARG A 123 -3.92 -4.86 19.92
CA ARG A 123 -4.57 -5.89 20.76
C ARG A 123 -6.01 -5.52 21.11
N GLU A 124 -6.22 -4.29 21.55
CA GLU A 124 -7.53 -3.81 22.00
C GLU A 124 -8.56 -3.78 20.88
N TYR A 125 -8.18 -3.29 19.70
CA TYR A 125 -9.07 -3.23 18.55
C TYR A 125 -9.06 -4.50 17.69
N HIS A 126 -8.41 -5.57 18.17
CA HIS A 126 -8.30 -6.86 17.48
C HIS A 126 -7.78 -6.76 16.03
N LEU A 127 -6.88 -5.81 15.77
CA LEU A 127 -6.40 -5.49 14.42
C LEU A 127 -5.46 -6.54 13.85
N ALA A 128 -4.94 -7.46 14.68
CA ALA A 128 -3.97 -8.46 14.25
C ALA A 128 -4.47 -9.33 13.08
N VAL A 129 -5.70 -9.83 13.15
CA VAL A 129 -6.28 -10.69 12.09
C VAL A 129 -6.53 -9.90 10.79
N PRO A 130 -7.22 -8.75 10.80
CA PRO A 130 -7.35 -7.88 9.64
C PRO A 130 -6.00 -7.49 9.02
N LEU A 131 -5.02 -7.12 9.85
CA LEU A 131 -3.69 -6.72 9.39
C LEU A 131 -2.97 -7.88 8.71
N LEU A 132 -3.04 -9.09 9.28
CA LEU A 132 -2.49 -10.30 8.67
C LEU A 132 -3.18 -10.64 7.35
N ALA A 133 -4.50 -10.48 7.25
CA ALA A 133 -5.23 -10.72 6.01
C ALA A 133 -4.80 -9.77 4.89
N LEU A 134 -4.68 -8.47 5.19
CA LEU A 134 -4.16 -7.47 4.25
C LEU A 134 -2.71 -7.76 3.88
N ALA A 135 -1.84 -8.01 4.86
CA ALA A 135 -0.44 -8.34 4.64
C ALA A 135 -0.27 -9.56 3.73
N LEU A 136 -1.02 -10.64 4.00
CA LEU A 136 -0.96 -11.86 3.22
C LEU A 136 -1.44 -11.64 1.79
N SER A 137 -2.50 -10.85 1.58
CA SER A 137 -2.98 -10.49 0.25
C SER A 137 -1.88 -9.81 -0.58
N HIS A 138 -1.19 -8.84 0.01
CA HIS A 138 -0.10 -8.11 -0.65
C HIS A 138 1.14 -8.98 -0.88
N VAL A 139 1.51 -9.83 0.08
CA VAL A 139 2.63 -10.77 -0.05
C VAL A 139 2.35 -11.79 -1.16
N VAL A 140 1.14 -12.35 -1.24
CA VAL A 140 0.74 -13.28 -2.31
C VAL A 140 0.80 -12.59 -3.66
N SER A 141 0.36 -11.33 -3.76
CA SER A 141 0.49 -10.52 -4.97
C SER A 141 1.96 -10.33 -5.38
N LEU A 142 2.82 -9.93 -4.43
CA LEU A 142 4.26 -9.77 -4.65
C LEU A 142 4.90 -11.06 -5.20
N ILE A 143 4.65 -12.19 -4.54
CA ILE A 143 5.24 -13.48 -4.93
C ILE A 143 4.74 -13.87 -6.34
N ARG A 144 3.44 -13.79 -6.60
CA ARG A 144 2.89 -14.27 -7.88
C ARG A 144 3.29 -13.42 -9.07
N HIS A 145 3.34 -12.11 -8.90
CA HIS A 145 3.54 -11.18 -10.01
C HIS A 145 5.01 -10.78 -10.18
N VAL A 146 5.67 -10.39 -9.09
CA VAL A 146 7.06 -9.90 -9.15
C VAL A 146 8.06 -11.07 -9.19
N VAL A 147 7.87 -12.09 -8.35
CA VAL A 147 8.79 -13.23 -8.26
C VAL A 147 8.50 -14.28 -9.34
N LEU A 148 7.25 -14.75 -9.44
CA LEU A 148 6.88 -15.87 -10.31
C LEU A 148 6.52 -15.46 -11.74
N ALA A 149 5.82 -14.34 -11.96
CA ALA A 149 5.45 -13.87 -13.30
C ALA A 149 6.55 -13.04 -13.98
N GLY A 150 7.55 -12.58 -13.22
CA GLY A 150 8.69 -11.85 -13.76
C GLY A 150 8.41 -10.38 -14.05
N GLU A 151 7.32 -9.80 -13.49
CA GLU A 151 7.00 -8.37 -13.62
C GLU A 151 8.10 -7.46 -13.08
N ARG A 152 9.07 -8.01 -12.32
CA ARG A 152 10.30 -7.32 -11.96
C ARG A 152 11.04 -6.69 -13.15
N GLN A 153 10.88 -7.24 -14.35
CA GLN A 153 11.49 -6.72 -15.58
C GLN A 153 10.78 -5.50 -16.15
N ALA A 154 9.50 -5.28 -15.83
CA ALA A 154 8.79 -4.05 -16.23
C ALA A 154 9.30 -2.83 -15.46
N PHE A 155 9.90 -3.04 -14.29
CA PHE A 155 10.38 -1.97 -13.42
C PHE A 155 11.73 -1.36 -13.84
N THR A 156 12.38 -1.86 -14.90
CA THR A 156 13.60 -1.26 -15.43
C THR A 156 13.39 0.11 -16.10
N GLY A 157 12.13 0.53 -16.34
CA GLY A 157 11.78 1.84 -16.89
C GLY A 157 12.04 3.05 -15.98
N GLY A 158 12.50 2.83 -14.74
CA GLY A 158 13.06 3.87 -13.88
C GLY A 158 12.41 3.97 -12.49
N PRO A 159 13.14 4.43 -11.45
CA PRO A 159 12.63 4.53 -10.08
C PRO A 159 11.40 5.44 -9.93
N ALA A 160 11.28 6.48 -10.75
CA ALA A 160 10.19 7.46 -10.68
C ALA A 160 8.80 6.83 -10.93
N LEU A 161 8.71 5.86 -11.86
CA LEU A 161 7.48 5.12 -12.15
C LEU A 161 7.04 4.22 -10.99
N MET A 162 8.00 3.68 -10.25
CA MET A 162 7.74 2.85 -9.07
C MET A 162 7.31 3.67 -7.85
N MET A 163 7.91 4.85 -7.70
CA MET A 163 7.66 5.78 -6.60
C MET A 163 6.22 6.31 -6.62
N GLY A 164 5.77 6.83 -7.78
CA GLY A 164 4.51 7.57 -7.87
C GLY A 164 3.27 6.78 -7.41
N GLY A 165 3.21 5.48 -7.70
CA GLY A 165 2.07 4.64 -7.32
C GLY A 165 1.89 4.48 -5.81
N ILE A 166 2.96 4.54 -5.04
CA ILE A 166 2.91 4.37 -3.58
C ILE A 166 2.63 5.71 -2.90
N TYR A 167 3.25 6.79 -3.35
CA TYR A 167 2.94 8.13 -2.83
C TYR A 167 1.48 8.51 -3.07
N PHE A 168 0.92 8.15 -4.24
CA PHE A 168 -0.49 8.42 -4.51
C PHE A 168 -1.42 7.74 -3.50
N ARG A 169 -1.12 6.52 -3.04
CA ARG A 169 -1.91 5.82 -2.01
C ARG A 169 -1.89 6.56 -0.67
N ILE A 170 -0.72 7.07 -0.25
CA ILE A 170 -0.62 7.88 0.97
C ILE A 170 -1.41 9.17 0.85
N VAL A 171 -1.32 9.85 -0.30
CA VAL A 171 -2.05 11.11 -0.53
C VAL A 171 -3.55 10.88 -0.49
N VAL A 172 -4.04 9.82 -1.16
CA VAL A 172 -5.47 9.45 -1.13
C VAL A 172 -5.92 9.16 0.31
N LEU A 173 -5.11 8.48 1.12
CA LEU A 173 -5.44 8.23 2.52
C LEU A 173 -5.45 9.51 3.37
N HIS A 174 -4.49 10.43 3.19
CA HIS A 174 -4.52 11.72 3.89
C HIS A 174 -5.77 12.53 3.53
N ILE A 175 -6.12 12.56 2.24
CA ILE A 175 -7.35 13.21 1.77
C ILE A 175 -8.56 12.52 2.42
N ALA A 176 -8.63 11.19 2.38
CA ALA A 176 -9.74 10.44 2.97
C ALA A 176 -9.88 10.69 4.48
N ILE A 177 -8.78 10.85 5.20
CA ILE A 177 -8.80 11.13 6.64
C ILE A 177 -9.20 12.57 6.92
N LEU A 178 -8.61 13.55 6.22
CA LEU A 178 -8.97 14.95 6.38
C LEU A 178 -10.45 15.18 6.06
N PHE A 179 -10.91 14.76 4.87
CA PHE A 179 -12.29 14.97 4.45
C PHE A 179 -13.28 14.01 5.13
N GLY A 180 -12.86 12.78 5.45
CA GLY A 180 -13.69 11.81 6.16
C GLY A 180 -14.06 12.28 7.56
N SER A 181 -13.16 12.99 8.24
CA SER A 181 -13.42 13.60 9.55
C SER A 181 -14.48 14.68 9.47
N PHE A 182 -14.34 15.59 8.51
CA PHE A 182 -15.35 16.61 8.26
C PHE A 182 -16.69 15.99 7.87
N ALA A 183 -16.69 14.91 7.09
CA ALA A 183 -17.89 14.19 6.71
C ALA A 183 -18.58 13.51 7.91
N VAL A 184 -17.83 12.86 8.82
CA VAL A 184 -18.38 12.29 10.06
C VAL A 184 -19.01 13.38 10.93
N MET A 185 -18.32 14.52 11.09
CA MET A 185 -18.85 15.66 11.83
C MET A 185 -20.12 16.25 11.21
N ALA A 186 -20.20 16.30 9.87
CA ALA A 186 -21.35 16.87 9.16
C ALA A 186 -22.56 15.91 9.08
N LEU A 187 -22.31 14.60 8.91
CA LEU A 187 -23.36 13.59 8.71
C LEU A 187 -23.94 13.07 10.03
N GLY A 188 -23.27 13.30 11.17
CA GLY A 188 -23.72 12.87 12.49
C GLY A 188 -23.73 11.35 12.72
N SER A 189 -23.54 10.53 11.68
CA SER A 189 -23.44 9.08 11.75
C SER A 189 -22.07 8.60 11.25
N PRO A 190 -21.22 8.06 12.16
CA PRO A 190 -19.93 7.49 11.80
C PRO A 190 -20.05 6.32 10.82
N LEU A 191 -21.13 5.53 10.90
CA LEU A 191 -21.30 4.31 10.13
C LEU A 191 -21.31 4.55 8.61
N PHE A 192 -22.10 5.51 8.11
CA PHE A 192 -22.18 5.78 6.68
C PHE A 192 -20.85 6.28 6.12
N ALA A 193 -20.16 7.15 6.87
CA ALA A 193 -18.84 7.65 6.49
C ALA A 193 -17.80 6.52 6.43
N LEU A 194 -17.83 5.58 7.37
CA LEU A 194 -16.91 4.43 7.39
C LEU A 194 -17.16 3.49 6.22
N VAL A 195 -18.42 3.15 5.95
CA VAL A 195 -18.78 2.29 4.79
C VAL A 195 -18.34 2.95 3.49
N LEU A 196 -18.60 4.26 3.31
CA LEU A 196 -18.16 5.00 2.13
C LEU A 196 -16.62 5.01 2.01
N LEU A 197 -15.90 5.23 3.11
CA LEU A 197 -14.45 5.24 3.13
C LEU A 197 -13.86 3.87 2.74
N ILE A 198 -14.42 2.77 3.26
CA ILE A 198 -14.02 1.39 2.89
C ILE A 198 -14.28 1.16 1.40
N ALA A 199 -15.44 1.54 0.89
CA ALA A 199 -15.80 1.35 -0.52
C ALA A 199 -14.86 2.14 -1.45
N LEU A 200 -14.62 3.42 -1.15
CA LEU A 200 -13.69 4.26 -1.89
C LEU A 200 -12.28 3.67 -1.86
N LYS A 201 -11.76 3.31 -0.68
CA LYS A 201 -10.44 2.69 -0.54
C LYS A 201 -10.31 1.42 -1.36
N THR A 202 -11.30 0.52 -1.26
CA THR A 202 -11.32 -0.74 -2.01
C THR A 202 -11.31 -0.49 -3.52
N ALA A 203 -12.11 0.47 -4.00
CA ALA A 203 -12.15 0.84 -5.41
C ALA A 203 -10.80 1.42 -5.88
N PHE A 204 -10.20 2.32 -5.12
CA PHE A 204 -8.88 2.89 -5.42
C PHE A 204 -7.79 1.83 -5.43
N ASP A 205 -7.76 0.93 -4.46
CA ASP A 205 -6.79 -0.14 -4.40
C ASP A 205 -6.92 -1.10 -5.58
N LEU A 206 -8.15 -1.46 -5.95
CA LEU A 206 -8.42 -2.33 -7.08
C LEU A 206 -8.00 -1.68 -8.40
N ASN A 207 -8.33 -0.39 -8.58
CA ASN A 207 -7.92 0.38 -9.75
C ASN A 207 -6.39 0.48 -9.84
N ALA A 208 -5.73 0.80 -8.72
CA ALA A 208 -4.27 0.87 -8.66
C ALA A 208 -3.63 -0.49 -8.95
N HIS A 209 -4.16 -1.58 -8.41
CA HIS A 209 -3.72 -2.93 -8.67
C HIS A 209 -3.87 -3.30 -10.16
N GLN A 210 -5.02 -3.02 -10.77
CA GLN A 210 -5.25 -3.28 -12.20
C GLN A 210 -4.29 -2.49 -13.09
N ARG A 211 -4.19 -1.16 -12.87
CA ARG A 211 -3.31 -0.28 -13.64
C ARG A 211 -1.84 -0.64 -13.51
N GLU A 212 -1.41 -1.08 -12.33
CA GLU A 212 -0.03 -1.53 -12.10
C GLU A 212 0.30 -2.73 -13.00
N HIS A 213 -0.58 -3.73 -13.05
CA HIS A 213 -0.35 -4.92 -13.86
C HIS A 213 -0.58 -4.70 -15.36
N GLU A 214 -1.51 -3.82 -15.75
CA GLU A 214 -1.69 -3.41 -17.16
C GLU A 214 -0.44 -2.69 -17.68
N LYS A 215 0.09 -1.74 -16.92
CA LYS A 215 1.36 -1.06 -17.26
C LYS A 215 2.52 -2.03 -17.33
N ALA A 216 2.62 -2.95 -16.36
CA ALA A 216 3.67 -3.96 -16.37
C ALA A 216 3.57 -4.87 -17.61
N ALA A 217 2.37 -5.29 -18.00
CA ALA A 217 2.14 -6.08 -19.20
C ALA A 217 2.54 -5.32 -20.48
N ALA A 218 2.08 -4.08 -20.63
CA ALA A 218 2.40 -3.23 -21.79
C ALA A 218 3.91 -2.99 -21.94
N LEU A 219 4.62 -2.75 -20.83
CA LEU A 219 6.09 -2.59 -20.84
C LEU A 219 6.82 -3.87 -21.24
N LEU A 220 6.31 -5.04 -20.83
CA LEU A 220 6.88 -6.33 -21.21
C LEU A 220 6.59 -6.69 -22.68
N GLU A 221 5.44 -6.29 -23.22
CA GLU A 221 5.09 -6.46 -24.63
C GLU A 221 5.93 -5.55 -25.53
N GLY A 222 6.02 -4.25 -25.21
CA GLY A 222 6.82 -3.30 -25.98
C GLY A 222 8.32 -3.64 -26.03
N ARG A 223 8.86 -4.30 -24.98
CA ARG A 223 10.23 -4.83 -25.01
C ARG A 223 10.41 -6.07 -25.88
N ARG A 224 9.35 -6.82 -26.14
CA ARG A 224 9.40 -8.02 -27.00
C ARG A 224 9.23 -7.68 -28.47
N ASP A 225 8.56 -6.58 -28.79
CA ASP A 225 8.22 -6.21 -30.17
C ASP A 225 8.60 -4.74 -30.48
N PRO A 226 9.92 -4.42 -30.51
CA PRO A 226 10.41 -3.05 -30.67
C PRO A 226 10.04 -2.38 -32.00
N GLU A 227 9.61 -3.14 -33.01
CA GLU A 227 9.20 -2.63 -34.34
C GLU A 227 7.73 -2.14 -34.41
N SER A 228 6.92 -2.41 -33.38
CA SER A 228 5.49 -2.01 -33.36
C SER A 228 5.25 -0.54 -32.98
N GLY A 229 6.29 0.18 -32.54
CA GLY A 229 6.21 1.58 -32.08
C GLY A 229 6.69 2.63 -33.08
N SER A 230 7.00 2.24 -34.33
CA SER A 230 7.53 3.13 -35.37
C SER A 230 6.60 3.32 -36.58
N ALA A 231 5.27 3.31 -36.36
CA ALA A 231 4.27 3.61 -37.39
C ALA A 231 3.52 4.91 -37.09
#